data_AF-A0A845ZTM8-F1
#
_entry.id   AF-A0A845ZTM8-F1
#
_cell.length_a   1.000
_cell.length_b   1.000
_cell.length_c   1.000
_cell.angle_alpha   90.00
_cell.angle_beta   90.00
_cell.angle_gamma   90.00
#
_symmetry.space_group_name_H-M   'P 1'
#
loop_
_entity.id
_entity.type
_entity.pdbx_description
1 polymer ?
#
loop_
_entity_poly.entity_id
_entity_poly.type
_entity_poly.pdbx_seq_one_letter_code
_entity_poly.pdbx_strand_id
1 'polypeptide(L)'
;MFIEVNTPVIQESLYMLVIPCPANLFHEPKELHQFLLACQKKSQKQGIAKIASISQEISPLDPLAVFQAIRDRAAPFAATPEPLHFYFENISNQESIVAIDAAVSLKLAGEQRFYKAQQFIDSCLANTIISGEIEQRLAGPHFFCSFTFLLTSLIVTTLSHLPLFFYLAGKFHFVKADV
;
A
#
# COMPACT_ATOMS: atom_id res chain seq x y z
N MET A 1 3.71 44.74 8.42
CA MET A 1 2.63 45.65 8.02
C MET A 1 2.82 45.98 6.56
N PHE A 2 2.12 45.26 5.68
CA PHE A 2 1.82 45.70 4.33
C PHE A 2 0.35 45.33 4.12
N ILE A 3 -0.45 46.36 3.88
CA ILE A 3 -1.84 46.27 3.48
C ILE A 3 -1.82 46.63 2.00
N GLU A 4 -2.34 45.74 1.15
CA GLU A 4 -2.91 46.14 -0.12
C GLU A 4 -4.27 45.45 -0.25
N VAL A 5 -5.31 46.28 -0.36
CA VAL A 5 -6.70 45.87 -0.49
C VAL A 5 -7.09 46.13 -1.94
N ASN A 6 -7.49 45.08 -2.67
CA ASN A 6 -8.49 45.25 -3.72
C ASN A 6 -9.30 43.96 -3.91
N THR A 7 -10.62 44.15 -3.94
CA THR A 7 -11.72 43.18 -3.84
C THR A 7 -12.11 42.55 -5.21
N PRO A 8 -13.14 41.70 -5.31
CA PRO A 8 -13.07 40.24 -5.27
C PRO A 8 -13.35 39.62 -6.65
N VAL A 9 -12.53 38.67 -7.10
CA VAL A 9 -12.95 37.72 -8.14
C VAL A 9 -13.53 36.52 -7.41
N ILE A 10 -14.86 36.36 -7.47
CA ILE A 10 -15.53 35.16 -6.98
C ILE A 10 -15.18 34.04 -7.95
N GLN A 11 -14.04 33.41 -7.71
CA GLN A 11 -13.76 32.08 -8.23
C GLN A 11 -14.19 31.13 -7.12
N GLU A 12 -15.38 30.54 -7.27
CA GLU A 12 -15.77 29.35 -6.51
C GLU A 12 -14.80 28.22 -6.88
N SER A 13 -13.61 28.24 -6.29
CA SER A 13 -12.85 27.03 -6.08
C SER A 13 -13.67 26.24 -5.07
N LEU A 14 -14.21 25.09 -5.47
CA LEU A 14 -14.62 24.09 -4.50
C LEU A 14 -13.35 23.71 -3.73
N TYR A 15 -13.06 24.46 -2.66
CA TYR A 15 -12.10 24.05 -1.66
C TYR A 15 -12.69 22.77 -1.08
N MET A 16 -12.13 21.63 -1.50
CA MET A 16 -12.46 20.37 -0.86
C MET A 16 -12.01 20.54 0.58
N LEU A 17 -12.96 20.78 1.48
CA LEU A 17 -12.75 20.78 2.91
C LEU A 17 -12.23 19.37 3.24
N VAL A 18 -10.91 19.26 3.38
CA VAL A 18 -10.28 18.10 3.98
C VAL A 18 -10.68 18.19 5.45
N ILE A 19 -11.79 17.55 5.81
CA ILE A 19 -12.15 17.36 7.20
C ILE A 19 -11.05 16.47 7.79
N PRO A 20 -10.29 16.94 8.79
CA PRO A 20 -9.31 16.10 9.46
C PRO A 20 -10.08 14.93 10.07
N CYS A 21 -9.87 13.72 9.56
CA CYS A 21 -10.31 12.52 10.24
C CYS A 21 -9.37 12.34 11.44
N PRO A 22 -9.86 12.32 12.69
CA PRO A 22 -9.03 12.11 13.87
C PRO A 22 -8.69 10.63 13.98
N ALA A 23 -8.03 10.10 12.95
CA ALA A 23 -7.38 8.82 13.02
C ALA A 23 -6.02 9.13 13.67
N ASN A 24 -5.93 9.03 14.99
CA ASN A 24 -4.69 9.30 15.73
C ASN A 24 -3.96 8.00 16.03
N LEU A 25 -3.33 7.41 15.02
CA LEU A 25 -2.35 6.34 15.25
C LEU A 25 -1.10 6.86 15.97
N PHE A 26 -0.76 8.09 15.64
CA PHE A 26 0.26 8.87 16.26
C PHE A 26 -0.45 10.13 16.75
N HIS A 27 -0.52 10.32 18.06
CA HIS A 27 -1.17 11.49 18.66
C HIS A 27 -0.42 12.77 18.27
N GLU A 28 0.89 12.65 18.01
CA GLU A 28 1.73 13.72 17.52
C GLU A 28 2.56 13.29 16.30
N PRO A 29 2.79 14.18 15.31
CA PRO A 29 3.71 13.92 14.19
C PRO A 29 5.11 13.46 14.62
N LYS A 30 5.51 13.84 15.84
CA LYS A 30 6.78 13.44 16.46
C LYS A 30 6.88 11.94 16.71
N GLU A 31 5.77 11.27 17.04
CA GLU A 31 5.76 9.83 17.31
C GLU A 31 5.98 9.04 16.02
N LEU A 32 5.31 9.42 14.93
CA LEU A 32 5.56 8.86 13.59
C LEU A 32 7.02 9.05 13.20
N HIS A 33 7.55 10.26 13.36
CA HIS A 33 8.96 10.54 13.04
C HIS A 33 9.92 9.68 13.88
N GLN A 34 9.68 9.53 15.18
CA GLN A 34 10.48 8.68 16.05
C GLN A 34 10.42 7.20 15.66
N PHE A 35 9.24 6.71 15.30
CA PHE A 35 9.06 5.34 14.79
C PHE A 35 9.87 5.11 13.51
N LEU A 36 9.72 5.99 12.51
CA LEU A 36 10.46 5.89 11.25
C LEU A 36 11.99 6.00 11.48
N LEU A 37 12.43 6.87 12.39
CA LEU A 37 13.83 6.99 12.77
C LEU A 37 14.36 5.71 13.45
N ALA A 38 13.55 5.06 14.30
CA ALA A 38 13.91 3.79 14.91
C ALA A 38 14.04 2.68 13.86
N CYS A 39 13.12 2.62 12.89
CA CYS A 39 13.20 1.72 11.74
C CYS A 39 14.49 1.93 10.94
N GLN A 40 14.83 3.20 10.64
CA GLN A 40 16.06 3.55 9.93
C GLN A 40 17.32 3.13 10.69
N LYS A 41 17.39 3.43 12.00
CA LYS A 41 18.53 3.03 12.85
C LYS A 41 18.70 1.51 12.89
N LYS A 42 17.60 0.76 12.98
CA LYS A 42 17.63 -0.71 12.98
C LYS A 42 18.11 -1.26 11.63
N SER A 43 17.66 -0.65 10.53
CA SER A 43 18.12 -0.97 9.18
C SER A 43 19.64 -0.78 9.04
N GLN A 44 20.15 0.39 9.45
CA GLN A 44 21.58 0.71 9.42
C GLN A 44 22.41 -0.24 10.29
N LYS A 45 21.98 -0.51 11.52
CA LYS A 45 22.70 -1.39 12.45
C LYS A 45 22.83 -2.83 11.95
N GLN A 46 21.80 -3.32 11.25
CA GLN A 46 21.76 -4.70 10.77
C GLN A 46 22.23 -4.86 9.32
N GLY A 47 22.43 -3.76 8.59
CA GLY A 47 22.80 -3.78 7.17
C GLY A 47 21.71 -4.35 6.26
N ILE A 48 20.45 -4.41 6.75
CA ILE A 48 19.31 -5.03 6.05
C ILE A 48 18.14 -4.05 6.09
N ALA A 49 17.54 -3.79 4.93
CA ALA A 49 16.37 -2.94 4.80
C ALA A 49 15.21 -3.40 5.70
N LYS A 50 14.44 -2.45 6.22
CA LYS A 50 13.27 -2.71 7.08
C LYS A 50 12.00 -2.19 6.42
N ILE A 51 10.92 -2.93 6.60
CA ILE A 51 9.57 -2.53 6.19
C ILE A 51 8.90 -1.96 7.43
N ALA A 52 8.45 -0.70 7.35
CA ALA A 52 7.64 -0.10 8.40
C ALA A 52 6.17 -0.37 8.05
N SER A 53 5.47 -1.15 8.88
CA SER A 53 4.05 -1.46 8.73
C SER A 53 3.27 -0.70 9.79
N ILE A 54 2.31 0.10 9.33
CA ILE A 54 1.56 1.03 10.16
C ILE A 54 0.08 0.73 9.91
N SER A 55 -0.63 0.26 10.93
CA SER A 55 -2.04 -0.16 10.81
C SER A 55 -2.93 0.74 11.63
N GLN A 56 -3.96 1.29 10.99
CA GLN A 56 -4.85 2.29 11.54
C GLN A 56 -6.31 1.97 11.23
N GLU A 57 -7.17 2.00 12.24
CA GLU A 57 -8.61 1.99 12.01
C GLU A 57 -9.06 3.39 11.57
N ILE A 58 -9.94 3.40 10.57
CA ILE A 58 -10.51 4.60 9.99
C ILE A 58 -12.02 4.41 9.86
N SER A 59 -12.76 5.50 9.75
CA SER A 59 -14.19 5.42 9.45
C SER A 59 -14.42 4.65 8.15
N PRO A 60 -15.48 3.81 8.08
CA PRO A 60 -15.78 3.04 6.88
C PRO A 60 -15.85 3.94 5.65
N LEU A 61 -15.16 3.50 4.60
CA LEU A 61 -15.10 4.19 3.31
C LEU A 61 -15.22 3.17 2.17
N ASP A 62 -15.59 3.66 0.99
CA ASP A 62 -15.53 2.87 -0.24
C ASP A 62 -14.06 2.82 -0.75
N PRO A 63 -13.41 1.64 -0.77
CA PRO A 63 -12.03 1.53 -1.22
C PRO A 63 -11.81 1.99 -2.67
N LEU A 64 -12.79 1.81 -3.56
CA LEU A 64 -12.68 2.26 -4.95
C LEU A 64 -12.78 3.79 -5.06
N ALA A 65 -13.60 4.43 -4.23
CA ALA A 65 -13.64 5.89 -4.15
C ALA A 65 -12.30 6.46 -3.68
N VAL A 66 -11.64 5.82 -2.71
CA VAL A 66 -10.29 6.20 -2.26
C VAL A 66 -9.26 6.01 -3.36
N PHE A 67 -9.31 4.89 -4.08
CA PHE A 67 -8.42 4.64 -5.22
C PHE A 67 -8.52 5.76 -6.27
N GLN A 68 -9.76 6.10 -6.65
CA GLN A 68 -10.05 7.17 -7.60
C GLN A 68 -9.48 8.50 -7.11
N ALA A 69 -9.75 8.86 -5.86
CA ALA A 69 -9.27 10.12 -5.28
C ALA A 69 -7.73 10.21 -5.24
N ILE A 70 -7.05 9.11 -4.92
CA ILE A 70 -5.59 9.05 -4.90
C ILE A 70 -5.05 9.18 -6.33
N ARG A 71 -5.63 8.47 -7.30
CA ARG A 71 -5.22 8.55 -8.71
C ARG A 71 -5.35 9.97 -9.26
N ASP A 72 -6.48 10.62 -9.02
CA ASP A 72 -6.76 11.96 -9.55
C ASP A 72 -5.82 13.02 -8.94
N ARG A 73 -5.45 12.86 -7.66
CA ARG A 73 -4.52 13.77 -6.97
C ARG A 73 -3.04 13.46 -7.24
N ALA A 74 -2.69 12.20 -7.48
CA ALA A 74 -1.32 11.76 -7.72
C ALA A 74 -0.89 11.90 -9.19
N ALA A 75 -1.84 12.01 -10.12
CA ALA A 75 -1.60 12.21 -11.55
C ALA A 75 -0.53 13.27 -11.90
N PRO A 76 -0.40 14.41 -11.18
CA PRO A 76 0.63 15.41 -11.47
C PRO A 76 2.04 15.05 -10.94
N PHE A 77 2.17 14.09 -10.02
CA PHE A 77 3.39 13.80 -9.26
C PHE A 77 3.90 12.35 -9.42
N ALA A 78 3.25 11.54 -10.26
CA ALA A 78 3.63 10.15 -10.47
C ALA A 78 4.94 10.06 -11.28
N ALA A 79 6.01 9.58 -10.63
CA ALA A 79 7.29 9.28 -11.27
C ALA A 79 7.24 8.05 -12.20
N THR A 80 6.19 7.22 -12.06
CA THR A 80 5.93 6.02 -12.86
C THR A 80 4.60 6.16 -13.59
N PRO A 81 4.55 5.95 -14.92
CA PRO A 81 3.33 6.12 -15.73
C PRO A 81 2.15 5.26 -15.28
N GLU A 82 2.41 4.09 -14.69
CA GLU A 82 1.40 3.18 -14.19
C GLU A 82 1.85 2.58 -12.85
N PRO A 83 1.49 3.19 -11.71
CA PRO A 83 1.74 2.57 -10.41
C PRO A 83 0.91 1.28 -10.31
N LEU A 84 1.52 0.27 -9.70
CA LEU A 84 0.85 -0.97 -9.41
C LEU A 84 -0.38 -0.71 -8.54
N HIS A 85 -1.47 -1.42 -8.80
CA HIS A 85 -2.65 -1.41 -7.95
C HIS A 85 -3.23 -2.81 -7.84
N PHE A 86 -3.89 -3.08 -6.72
CA PHE A 86 -4.60 -4.32 -6.46
C PHE A 86 -5.95 -3.99 -5.83
N TYR A 87 -7.00 -4.64 -6.33
CA TYR A 87 -8.34 -4.59 -5.76
C TYR A 87 -8.82 -6.02 -5.52
N PHE A 88 -9.46 -6.22 -4.38
CA PHE A 88 -10.08 -7.48 -4.02
C PHE A 88 -11.36 -7.21 -3.24
N GLU A 89 -12.37 -8.04 -3.49
CA GLU A 89 -13.64 -7.99 -2.79
C GLU A 89 -14.06 -9.42 -2.43
N ASN A 90 -14.38 -9.61 -1.15
CA ASN A 90 -14.96 -10.83 -0.63
C ASN A 90 -16.34 -10.50 -0.05
N ILE A 91 -17.35 -10.65 -0.90
CA ILE A 91 -18.76 -10.39 -0.57
C ILE A 91 -19.20 -11.23 0.64
N SER A 92 -18.73 -12.48 0.76
CA SER A 92 -19.14 -13.36 1.86
C SER A 92 -18.68 -12.88 3.23
N ASN A 93 -17.54 -12.18 3.29
CA ASN A 93 -17.00 -11.59 4.51
C ASN A 93 -17.27 -10.08 4.62
N GLN A 94 -17.96 -9.48 3.65
CA GLN A 94 -18.11 -8.02 3.55
C GLN A 94 -16.76 -7.28 3.59
N GLU A 95 -15.74 -7.87 2.97
CA GLU A 95 -14.37 -7.36 2.97
C GLU A 95 -14.03 -6.79 1.58
N SER A 96 -13.44 -5.60 1.55
CA SER A 96 -12.85 -5.06 0.31
C SER A 96 -11.51 -4.42 0.61
N ILE A 97 -10.56 -4.68 -0.29
CA ILE A 97 -9.18 -4.23 -0.17
C ILE A 97 -8.81 -3.47 -1.43
N VAL A 98 -8.27 -2.27 -1.26
CA VAL A 98 -7.45 -1.63 -2.29
C VAL A 98 -6.01 -1.50 -1.78
N ALA A 99 -5.04 -1.87 -2.61
CA ALA A 99 -3.64 -1.60 -2.36
C ALA A 99 -3.05 -0.78 -3.51
N ILE A 100 -2.23 0.21 -3.16
CA ILE A 100 -1.63 1.16 -4.09
C ILE A 100 -0.12 1.08 -3.99
N ASP A 101 0.52 0.91 -5.14
CA ASP A 101 1.95 0.68 -5.32
C ASP A 101 2.44 -0.59 -4.60
N ALA A 102 3.75 -0.81 -4.52
CA ALA A 102 4.37 -1.84 -3.71
C ALA A 102 5.63 -1.30 -3.01
N ALA A 103 5.81 -1.65 -1.74
CA ALA A 103 7.00 -1.38 -0.96
C ALA A 103 8.09 -2.42 -1.28
N VAL A 104 7.69 -3.65 -1.60
CA VAL A 104 8.56 -4.72 -2.11
C VAL A 104 7.82 -5.54 -3.17
N SER A 105 8.51 -6.01 -4.20
CA SER A 105 7.90 -6.84 -5.24
C SER A 105 8.83 -7.96 -5.66
N LEU A 106 8.25 -9.06 -6.11
CA LEU A 106 9.01 -10.21 -6.56
C LEU A 106 8.31 -10.87 -7.75
N LYS A 107 9.03 -11.02 -8.86
CA LYS A 107 8.55 -11.80 -10.01
C LYS A 107 9.26 -13.14 -10.04
N LEU A 108 8.49 -14.22 -10.02
CA LEU A 108 8.96 -15.59 -10.04
C LEU A 108 8.46 -16.32 -11.28
N ALA A 109 9.13 -17.40 -11.66
CA ALA A 109 8.68 -18.33 -12.68
C ALA A 109 9.29 -19.71 -12.38
N GLY A 110 8.82 -20.75 -13.06
CA GLY A 110 9.35 -22.10 -12.90
C GLY A 110 8.67 -22.92 -11.80
N GLU A 111 9.15 -24.14 -11.59
CA GLU A 111 8.54 -25.13 -10.69
C GLU A 111 8.65 -24.74 -9.21
N GLN A 112 9.75 -24.09 -8.81
CA GLN A 112 10.00 -23.67 -7.43
C GLN A 112 9.37 -22.31 -7.07
N ARG A 113 8.52 -21.74 -7.92
CA ARG A 113 7.98 -20.38 -7.74
C ARG A 113 7.20 -20.22 -6.43
N PHE A 114 6.45 -21.22 -5.98
CA PHE A 114 5.72 -21.14 -4.71
C PHE A 114 6.65 -21.25 -3.49
N TYR A 115 7.66 -22.11 -3.56
CA TYR A 115 8.66 -22.24 -2.50
C TYR A 115 9.45 -20.93 -2.33
N LYS A 116 9.95 -20.37 -3.43
CA LYS A 116 10.66 -19.08 -3.42
C LYS A 116 9.79 -17.92 -2.97
N ALA A 117 8.48 -17.98 -3.27
CA ALA A 117 7.53 -17.02 -2.76
C ALA A 117 7.45 -17.06 -1.24
N GLN A 118 7.25 -18.25 -0.66
CA GLN A 118 7.17 -18.40 0.78
C GLN A 118 8.43 -17.87 1.47
N GLN A 119 9.62 -18.22 0.95
CA GLN A 119 10.89 -17.70 1.47
C GLN A 119 10.97 -16.16 1.43
N PHE A 120 10.45 -15.56 0.37
CA PHE A 120 10.37 -14.11 0.25
C PHE A 120 9.40 -13.52 1.29
N ILE A 121 8.23 -14.13 1.47
CA ILE A 121 7.24 -13.73 2.49
C ILE A 121 7.86 -13.77 3.88
N ASP A 122 8.49 -14.88 4.23
CA ASP A 122 9.11 -15.09 5.53
C ASP A 122 10.22 -14.06 5.79
N SER A 123 11.02 -13.76 4.77
CA SER A 123 12.06 -12.72 4.84
C SER A 123 11.47 -11.32 5.04
N CYS A 124 10.38 -10.98 4.33
CA CYS A 124 9.68 -9.71 4.52
C CYS A 124 9.12 -9.59 5.93
N LEU A 125 8.45 -10.63 6.43
CA LEU A 125 7.90 -10.66 7.79
C LEU A 125 9.01 -10.50 8.85
N ALA A 126 10.10 -11.24 8.72
CA ALA A 126 11.26 -11.14 9.61
C ALA A 126 11.91 -9.74 9.63
N ASN A 127 11.73 -8.96 8.56
CA ASN A 127 12.29 -7.62 8.40
C ASN A 127 11.24 -6.50 8.56
N THR A 128 10.00 -6.84 8.93
CA THR A 128 8.94 -5.87 9.18
C THR A 128 8.97 -5.41 10.64
N ILE A 129 8.73 -4.10 10.84
CA ILE A 129 8.51 -3.48 12.14
C ILE A 129 7.09 -2.92 12.09
N ILE A 130 6.23 -3.44 12.97
CA ILE A 130 4.79 -3.13 12.98
C ILE A 130 4.51 -2.10 14.09
N SER A 131 3.62 -1.15 13.82
CA SER A 131 3.11 -0.16 14.77
C SER A 131 1.63 0.14 14.49
N GLY A 132 0.93 0.64 15.51
CA GLY A 132 -0.49 1.01 15.42
C GLY A 132 -1.41 -0.03 16.04
N GLU A 133 -2.60 -0.16 15.47
CA GLU A 133 -3.67 -1.02 15.97
C GLU A 133 -3.48 -2.46 15.52
N ILE A 134 -2.54 -3.15 16.17
CA ILE A 134 -2.08 -4.49 15.77
C ILE A 134 -3.03 -5.64 16.14
N GLU A 135 -4.01 -5.38 17.00
CA GLU A 135 -4.98 -6.39 17.45
C GLU A 135 -6.14 -6.57 16.45
N GLN A 136 -6.25 -5.69 15.46
CA GLN A 136 -7.27 -5.79 14.42
C GLN A 136 -6.96 -6.95 13.48
N ARG A 137 -8.01 -7.66 13.03
CA ARG A 137 -7.89 -8.83 12.12
C ARG A 137 -7.04 -8.54 10.88
N LEU A 138 -7.15 -7.32 10.38
CA LEU A 138 -6.53 -6.84 9.14
C LEU A 138 -5.35 -5.90 9.42
N ALA A 139 -4.72 -6.04 10.58
CA ALA A 139 -3.50 -5.32 10.91
C ALA A 139 -2.25 -6.00 10.35
N GLY A 140 -1.18 -5.23 10.19
CA GLY A 140 0.12 -5.71 9.74
C GLY A 140 0.33 -5.71 8.22
N PRO A 141 1.44 -6.30 7.76
CA PRO A 141 1.79 -6.34 6.34
C PRO A 141 0.91 -7.33 5.57
N HIS A 142 0.31 -6.87 4.47
CA HIS A 142 -0.49 -7.70 3.57
C HIS A 142 0.26 -8.09 2.30
N PHE A 143 0.01 -9.33 1.88
CA PHE A 143 0.71 -10.02 0.80
C PHE A 143 -0.25 -10.30 -0.36
N PHE A 144 -0.07 -9.63 -1.50
CA PHE A 144 -0.93 -9.79 -2.68
C PHE A 144 -0.18 -10.49 -3.82
N CYS A 145 -0.92 -11.18 -4.67
CA CYS A 145 -0.30 -11.87 -5.80
C CYS A 145 -1.27 -11.96 -6.98
N SER A 146 -0.70 -12.06 -8.17
CA SER A 146 -1.42 -12.41 -9.38
C SER A 146 -0.70 -13.55 -10.11
N PHE A 147 -1.50 -14.48 -10.60
CA PHE A 147 -1.03 -15.66 -11.30
C PHE A 147 -1.36 -15.51 -12.78
N THR A 148 -0.37 -15.66 -13.65
CA THR A 148 -0.63 -15.78 -15.09
C THR A 148 -0.73 -17.26 -15.45
N PHE A 149 -1.85 -17.65 -16.06
CA PHE A 149 -2.12 -19.02 -16.50
C PHE A 149 -1.79 -19.27 -17.98
N LEU A 150 -1.42 -18.23 -18.73
CA LEU A 150 -1.22 -18.31 -20.17
C LEU A 150 0.27 -18.38 -20.55
N LEU A 151 0.58 -19.36 -21.40
CA LEU A 151 1.78 -19.36 -22.22
C LEU A 151 1.65 -18.23 -23.24
N THR A 152 2.60 -17.32 -23.30
CA THR A 152 2.75 -16.48 -24.49
C THR A 152 2.98 -17.44 -25.66
N SER A 153 1.97 -17.60 -26.51
CA SER A 153 2.04 -18.47 -27.68
C SER A 153 2.97 -17.85 -28.71
N LEU A 154 4.26 -18.14 -28.59
CA LEU A 154 5.22 -18.22 -29.69
C LEU A 154 6.44 -19.00 -29.16
N ILE A 155 6.58 -20.21 -29.72
CA ILE A 155 7.66 -21.21 -29.55
C ILE A 155 7.41 -22.24 -28.43
N VAL A 156 6.99 -23.41 -28.88
CA VAL A 156 7.01 -24.68 -28.15
C VAL A 156 8.46 -25.05 -27.85
N THR A 157 8.83 -25.13 -26.57
CA THR A 157 9.46 -26.30 -25.93
C THR A 157 9.70 -26.01 -24.43
N THR A 158 9.24 -26.93 -23.59
CA THR A 158 9.28 -26.96 -22.10
C THR A 158 8.08 -26.31 -21.36
N LEU A 159 7.20 -27.19 -20.87
CA LEU A 159 6.00 -26.93 -20.08
C LEU A 159 6.33 -26.64 -18.59
N SER A 160 7.15 -25.65 -18.29
CA SER A 160 7.51 -25.32 -16.89
C SER A 160 7.55 -23.82 -16.54
N HIS A 161 7.34 -22.91 -17.49
CA HIS A 161 7.55 -21.48 -17.25
C HIS A 161 6.25 -20.66 -17.30
N LEU A 162 5.40 -20.84 -16.28
CA LEU A 162 4.39 -19.84 -15.95
C LEU A 162 5.01 -18.79 -15.03
N PRO A 163 5.02 -17.50 -15.40
CA PRO A 163 5.40 -16.45 -14.48
C PRO A 163 4.34 -16.29 -13.39
N LEU A 164 4.80 -15.86 -12.24
CA LEU A 164 4.07 -15.58 -11.05
C LEU A 164 4.54 -14.21 -10.57
N PHE A 165 3.61 -13.27 -10.48
CA PHE A 165 3.89 -11.92 -10.04
C PHE A 165 3.44 -11.80 -8.58
N PHE A 166 4.40 -11.65 -7.68
CA PHE A 166 4.14 -11.26 -6.29
C PHE A 166 4.31 -9.76 -6.14
N TYR A 167 3.32 -9.17 -5.50
CA TYR A 167 3.24 -7.74 -5.30
C TYR A 167 2.98 -7.47 -3.84
N LEU A 168 3.85 -6.67 -3.21
CA LEU A 168 3.79 -6.67 -1.77
C LEU A 168 4.06 -5.40 -1.00
N ALA A 169 3.25 -5.30 0.07
CA ALA A 169 3.03 -4.14 0.88
C ALA A 169 2.70 -2.93 0.00
N GLY A 170 1.43 -2.75 -0.34
CA GLY A 170 1.00 -1.46 -0.88
C GLY A 170 1.57 -0.35 0.00
N LYS A 171 2.14 0.71 -0.62
CA LYS A 171 2.58 1.89 0.13
C LYS A 171 1.45 2.38 1.04
N PHE A 172 0.23 2.21 0.55
CA PHE A 172 -1.00 2.29 1.31
C PHE A 172 -1.89 1.11 0.92
N HIS A 173 -2.58 0.53 1.88
CA HIS A 173 -3.72 -0.33 1.62
C HIS A 173 -4.86 0.05 2.55
N PHE A 174 -6.07 0.09 2.01
CA PHE A 174 -7.29 0.38 2.75
C PHE A 174 -8.12 -0.89 2.74
N VAL A 175 -8.51 -1.32 3.93
CA VAL A 175 -9.40 -2.45 4.09
C VAL A 175 -10.68 -1.97 4.75
N LYS A 176 -11.80 -2.26 4.10
CA LYS A 176 -13.11 -2.18 4.73
C LYS A 176 -13.48 -3.59 5.18
N ALA A 177 -13.82 -3.72 6.46
CA ALA A 177 -14.50 -4.89 7.01
C ALA A 177 -15.68 -4.38 7.84
N ASP A 178 -16.90 -4.73 7.44
CA ASP A 178 -18.08 -4.46 8.25
C ASP A 178 -18.15 -5.55 9.34
N VAL A 179 -18.13 -5.15 10.62
CA VAL A 179 -18.23 -6.06 11.80
C VAL A 179 -19.69 -6.33 12.14
#